data_AF-A0A935UE66-F1
#
_entry.id   AF-A0A935UE66-F1
#
_cell.length_a   1.000
_cell.length_b   1.000
_cell.length_c   1.000
_cell.angle_alpha   90.00
_cell.angle_beta   90.00
_cell.angle_gamma   90.00
#
_symmetry.space_group_name_H-M   'P 1'
#
loop_
_entity.id
_entity.type
_entity.pdbx_description
1 polymer ?
#
loop_
_entity_poly.entity_id
_entity_poly.type
_entity_poly.pdbx_seq_one_letter_code
_entity_poly.pdbx_strand_id
1 'polypeptide(L)'
;MSLGVLPVEAGIANTKHNLSPSSAAGNNRVAAAGGTDEICVFCHTPHAADTTAPVPLWNKRLTTGATYTTYATLNSSSIDGEILPVGSISLACLSCHDGTQAMDNIINAPGSGGYDVTGGGANGLGFTWSGTRVDVDGKMTNTATSLSMLGNDLSNDHPIGIKYCGGGPTSANPTGPCVDPDFVAPSSGTVNGNQVFWVDTAGGTTSRNKTDMQLYTRLFATGNGPSVECGSCHDPHVENGQTNTGLPTSGQTFLRVSNTNSAVCLACHVK
;
A
#
# COMPACT_ATOMS: atom_id res chain seq x y z
N MET A 1 -28.02 26.78 12.57
CA MET A 1 -26.88 26.39 11.71
C MET A 1 -26.17 25.23 12.40
N SER A 2 -26.47 24.00 12.01
CA SER A 2 -25.75 22.82 12.46
C SER A 2 -24.75 22.47 11.36
N LEU A 3 -23.47 22.73 11.61
CA LEU A 3 -22.38 22.19 10.80
C LEU A 3 -22.26 20.72 11.19
N GLY A 4 -22.95 19.87 10.44
CA GLY A 4 -22.79 18.43 10.54
C GLY A 4 -21.38 18.06 10.12
N VAL A 5 -20.59 17.56 11.07
CA VAL A 5 -19.39 16.78 10.77
C VAL A 5 -19.90 15.51 10.08
N LEU A 6 -19.70 15.42 8.76
CA LEU A 6 -19.87 14.15 8.06
C LEU A 6 -18.89 13.15 8.66
N PRO A 7 -19.33 11.95 9.08
CA PRO A 7 -18.40 10.91 9.48
C PRO A 7 -17.52 10.60 8.26
N VAL A 8 -16.20 10.67 8.44
CA VAL A 8 -15.29 9.99 7.52
C VAL A 8 -15.50 8.50 7.80
N GLU A 9 -16.44 7.87 7.11
CA GLU A 9 -16.52 6.41 7.08
C GLU A 9 -15.23 5.90 6.44
N ALA A 10 -14.45 5.16 7.22
CA ALA A 10 -13.43 4.30 6.67
C ALA A 10 -14.17 3.18 5.94
N GLY A 11 -13.94 3.06 4.64
CA GLY A 11 -14.60 2.08 3.81
C GLY A 11 -13.74 1.74 2.61
N ILE A 12 -13.99 0.55 2.05
CA ILE A 12 -13.32 0.03 0.86
C ILE A 12 -14.36 -0.20 -0.25
N ALA A 13 -15.65 -0.18 0.08
CA ALA A 13 -16.74 -0.59 -0.79
C ALA A 13 -16.79 0.18 -2.12
N ASN A 14 -16.39 1.45 -2.09
CA ASN A 14 -16.41 2.34 -3.25
C ASN A 14 -15.03 2.50 -3.93
N THR A 15 -14.04 1.67 -3.61
CA THR A 15 -12.67 1.79 -4.14
C THR A 15 -12.35 0.73 -5.19
N LYS A 16 -11.19 0.88 -5.83
CA LYS A 16 -10.68 -0.07 -6.81
C LYS A 16 -10.40 -1.48 -6.24
N HIS A 17 -10.33 -1.61 -4.92
CA HIS A 17 -10.04 -2.86 -4.22
C HIS A 17 -11.28 -3.55 -3.65
N ASN A 18 -12.48 -3.00 -3.86
CA ASN A 18 -13.66 -3.81 -3.75
C ASN A 18 -13.73 -4.75 -4.98
N LEU A 19 -13.37 -6.02 -4.75
CA LEU A 19 -13.38 -7.09 -5.75
C LEU A 19 -14.67 -7.92 -5.72
N SER A 20 -15.64 -7.56 -4.87
CA SER A 20 -16.94 -8.24 -4.80
C SER A 20 -17.79 -7.98 -6.06
N PRO A 21 -18.80 -8.83 -6.32
CA PRO A 21 -19.75 -8.63 -7.42
C PRO A 21 -20.45 -7.26 -7.41
N SER A 22 -20.62 -6.66 -6.23
CA SER A 22 -21.34 -5.40 -6.02
C SER A 22 -20.48 -4.13 -6.22
N SER A 23 -19.23 -4.26 -6.65
CA SER A 23 -18.31 -3.14 -6.80
C SER A 23 -18.76 -2.11 -7.84
N ALA A 24 -18.97 -0.86 -7.41
CA ALA A 24 -19.39 0.26 -8.26
C ALA A 24 -18.22 1.02 -8.92
N ALA A 25 -16.98 0.78 -8.48
CA ALA A 25 -15.82 1.60 -8.87
C ALA A 25 -15.20 1.23 -10.23
N GLY A 26 -15.78 0.31 -11.02
CA GLY A 26 -15.30 -0.04 -12.37
C GLY A 26 -14.09 -0.99 -12.41
N ASN A 27 -14.16 -2.07 -11.63
CA ASN A 27 -13.03 -2.96 -11.33
C ASN A 27 -13.13 -4.35 -11.95
N ASN A 28 -11.98 -5.02 -11.90
CA ASN A 28 -11.90 -6.46 -11.78
C ASN A 28 -12.70 -6.90 -10.56
N ARG A 29 -13.62 -7.82 -10.74
CA ARG A 29 -14.47 -8.35 -9.66
C ARG A 29 -14.80 -9.79 -9.93
N VAL A 30 -15.07 -10.52 -8.87
CA VAL A 30 -15.56 -11.90 -8.96
C VAL A 30 -17.02 -11.89 -9.41
N ALA A 31 -17.44 -12.94 -10.10
CA ALA A 31 -18.82 -13.14 -10.51
C ALA A 31 -19.71 -13.40 -9.29
N ALA A 32 -20.99 -13.03 -9.37
CA ALA A 32 -21.96 -13.30 -8.30
C ALA A 32 -22.12 -14.81 -8.04
N ALA A 33 -22.15 -15.61 -9.10
CA ALA A 33 -22.16 -17.06 -8.99
C ALA A 33 -20.75 -17.58 -8.66
N GLY A 34 -20.60 -18.22 -7.51
CA GLY A 34 -19.32 -18.81 -7.07
C GLY A 34 -18.27 -17.81 -6.56
N GLY A 35 -18.58 -16.51 -6.53
CA GLY A 35 -17.76 -15.48 -5.89
C GLY A 35 -18.19 -15.18 -4.46
N THR A 36 -17.82 -13.99 -3.96
CA THR A 36 -18.05 -13.58 -2.56
C THR A 36 -18.30 -12.08 -2.43
N ASP A 37 -19.18 -11.71 -1.49
CA ASP A 37 -19.43 -10.33 -1.09
C ASP A 37 -18.52 -9.85 0.06
N GLU A 38 -17.67 -10.72 0.60
CA GLU A 38 -16.72 -10.37 1.65
C GLU A 38 -15.56 -9.51 1.10
N ILE A 39 -15.71 -8.19 1.15
CA ILE A 39 -14.75 -7.22 0.59
C ILE A 39 -13.31 -7.44 1.10
N CYS A 40 -13.16 -7.72 2.40
CA CYS A 40 -11.84 -7.82 3.03
C CYS A 40 -11.15 -9.15 2.77
N VAL A 41 -11.84 -10.19 2.30
CA VAL A 41 -11.29 -11.56 2.23
C VAL A 41 -10.11 -11.68 1.28
N PHE A 42 -10.03 -10.81 0.28
CA PHE A 42 -8.92 -10.75 -0.67
C PHE A 42 -7.62 -10.21 -0.06
N CYS A 43 -7.69 -9.66 1.16
CA CYS A 43 -6.54 -9.07 1.87
C CYS A 43 -6.35 -9.69 3.25
N HIS A 44 -7.44 -9.91 4.00
CA HIS A 44 -7.39 -10.31 5.40
C HIS A 44 -8.26 -11.53 5.70
N THR A 45 -7.78 -12.36 6.62
CA THR A 45 -8.54 -13.48 7.19
C THR A 45 -8.45 -13.45 8.71
N PRO A 46 -9.56 -13.62 9.46
CA PRO A 46 -9.51 -13.65 10.92
C PRO A 46 -8.60 -14.75 11.48
N HIS A 47 -8.44 -15.87 10.76
CA HIS A 47 -7.65 -17.02 11.19
C HIS A 47 -6.82 -17.61 10.04
N ALA A 48 -5.73 -18.29 10.39
CA ALA A 48 -4.84 -18.98 9.43
C ALA A 48 -4.24 -18.08 8.34
N ALA A 49 -3.99 -16.82 8.69
CA ALA A 49 -3.28 -15.87 7.85
C ALA A 49 -1.80 -16.26 7.63
N ASP A 50 -1.19 -15.71 6.58
CA ASP A 50 0.25 -15.80 6.35
C ASP A 50 1.02 -15.08 7.46
N THR A 51 1.73 -15.84 8.28
CA THR A 51 2.52 -15.32 9.41
C THR A 51 3.85 -14.72 8.98
N THR A 52 4.24 -14.90 7.71
CA THR A 52 5.45 -14.29 7.14
C THR A 52 5.17 -12.92 6.51
N ALA A 53 3.89 -12.58 6.32
CA ALA A 53 3.51 -11.33 5.73
C ALA A 53 3.75 -10.14 6.69
N PRO A 54 4.31 -9.02 6.21
CA PRO A 54 4.57 -7.83 7.02
C PRO A 54 3.31 -6.96 7.21
N VAL A 55 2.13 -7.61 7.30
CA VAL A 55 0.82 -7.00 7.58
C VAL A 55 -0.03 -7.93 8.45
N PRO A 56 -0.91 -7.37 9.30
CA PRO A 56 -1.77 -8.19 10.14
C PRO A 56 -2.69 -9.07 9.29
N LEU A 57 -2.79 -10.34 9.68
CA LEU A 57 -3.84 -11.23 9.19
C LEU A 57 -3.91 -11.37 7.66
N TRP A 58 -2.78 -11.27 6.96
CA TRP A 58 -2.74 -11.34 5.49
C TRP A 58 -3.30 -12.66 4.97
N ASN A 59 -4.31 -12.58 4.09
CA ASN A 59 -4.95 -13.76 3.54
C ASN A 59 -4.34 -14.22 2.23
N LYS A 60 -3.36 -13.53 1.65
CA LYS A 60 -2.71 -14.01 0.42
C LYS A 60 -1.38 -14.66 0.75
N ARG A 61 -0.95 -15.59 -0.10
CA ARG A 61 0.45 -16.03 -0.07
C ARG A 61 1.32 -14.93 -0.67
N LEU A 62 2.41 -14.56 0.01
CA LEU A 62 3.42 -13.71 -0.61
C LEU A 62 4.21 -14.47 -1.68
N THR A 63 4.43 -13.82 -2.83
CA THR A 63 5.19 -14.41 -3.94
C THR A 63 6.59 -14.80 -3.48
N THR A 64 6.84 -16.10 -3.33
CA THR A 64 8.14 -16.61 -2.88
C THR A 64 9.16 -16.51 -4.01
N GLY A 65 10.27 -15.81 -3.79
CA GLY A 65 11.35 -15.67 -4.77
C GLY A 65 11.09 -14.63 -5.86
N ALA A 66 10.09 -13.76 -5.70
CA ALA A 66 9.93 -12.60 -6.56
C ALA A 66 11.18 -11.71 -6.47
N THR A 67 11.76 -11.39 -7.62
CA THR A 67 12.87 -10.44 -7.72
C THR A 67 12.35 -9.18 -8.36
N TYR A 68 12.68 -8.02 -7.80
CA TYR A 68 12.25 -6.74 -8.33
C TYR A 68 13.45 -5.93 -8.80
N THR A 69 13.40 -5.45 -10.04
CA THR A 69 14.34 -4.44 -10.53
C THR A 69 13.89 -3.11 -9.95
N THR A 70 14.70 -2.48 -9.10
CA THR A 70 14.37 -1.16 -8.56
C THR A 70 15.13 -0.06 -9.30
N TYR A 71 14.69 1.16 -9.08
CA TYR A 71 15.34 2.42 -9.48
C TYR A 71 16.80 2.55 -8.97
N ALA A 72 17.25 1.68 -8.06
CA ALA A 72 18.67 1.57 -7.69
C ALA A 72 19.56 1.31 -8.91
N THR A 73 19.04 0.59 -9.92
CA THR A 73 19.78 0.30 -11.16
C THR A 73 20.08 1.54 -12.00
N LEU A 74 19.33 2.64 -11.80
CA LEU A 74 19.51 3.89 -12.52
C LEU A 74 20.70 4.72 -12.01
N ASN A 75 21.23 4.42 -10.81
CA ASN A 75 22.34 5.15 -10.19
C ASN A 75 22.15 6.68 -10.20
N SER A 76 20.93 7.16 -9.91
CA SER A 76 20.65 8.60 -9.89
C SER A 76 21.48 9.29 -8.81
N SER A 77 22.14 10.40 -9.18
CA SER A 77 22.89 11.24 -8.24
C SER A 77 22.00 12.04 -7.28
N SER A 78 20.67 11.99 -7.46
CA SER A 78 19.69 12.66 -6.60
C SER A 78 19.13 11.74 -5.51
N ILE A 79 19.72 10.56 -5.31
CA ILE A 79 19.28 9.58 -4.31
C ILE A 79 20.36 9.48 -3.23
N ASP A 80 20.07 10.06 -2.08
CA ASP A 80 20.97 10.03 -0.92
C ASP A 80 20.66 8.87 0.06
N GLY A 81 19.44 8.35 -0.01
CA GLY A 81 18.97 7.28 0.87
C GLY A 81 19.52 5.90 0.48
N GLU A 82 19.93 5.12 1.48
CA GLU A 82 20.19 3.69 1.31
C GLU A 82 18.93 2.99 0.77
N ILE A 83 19.05 2.29 -0.37
CA ILE A 83 17.95 1.51 -0.96
C ILE A 83 18.09 0.06 -0.53
N LEU A 84 17.04 -0.49 0.06
CA LEU A 84 16.94 -1.91 0.40
C LEU A 84 16.19 -2.67 -0.71
N PRO A 85 16.39 -3.99 -0.81
CA PRO A 85 15.49 -4.84 -1.59
C PRO A 85 14.04 -4.64 -1.17
N VAL A 86 13.12 -4.78 -2.14
CA VAL A 86 11.68 -4.72 -1.92
C VAL A 86 11.29 -5.63 -0.75
N GLY A 87 10.55 -5.07 0.20
CA GLY A 87 10.20 -5.71 1.46
C GLY A 87 9.08 -4.94 2.15
N SER A 88 8.93 -5.14 3.46
CA SER A 88 7.94 -4.40 4.27
C SER A 88 6.52 -4.50 3.69
N ILE A 89 5.64 -3.57 4.08
CA ILE A 89 4.27 -3.43 3.60
C ILE A 89 4.13 -3.56 2.08
N SER A 90 5.13 -3.13 1.31
CA SER A 90 5.07 -3.12 -0.16
C SER A 90 4.91 -4.52 -0.74
N LEU A 91 5.39 -5.58 -0.05
CA LEU A 91 5.15 -6.97 -0.47
C LEU A 91 3.67 -7.35 -0.47
N ALA A 92 2.86 -6.81 0.45
CA ALA A 92 1.42 -7.06 0.48
C ALA A 92 0.75 -6.48 -0.78
N CYS A 93 1.10 -5.25 -1.15
CA CYS A 93 0.62 -4.62 -2.38
C CYS A 93 1.06 -5.42 -3.62
N LEU A 94 2.34 -5.75 -3.68
CA LEU A 94 2.94 -6.43 -4.83
C LEU A 94 2.43 -7.87 -4.99
N SER A 95 1.92 -8.51 -3.93
CA SER A 95 1.27 -9.82 -4.06
C SER A 95 -0.01 -9.84 -4.93
N CYS A 96 -0.50 -8.67 -5.36
CA CYS A 96 -1.47 -8.53 -6.45
C CYS A 96 -0.87 -7.78 -7.64
N HIS A 97 -0.13 -6.70 -7.35
CA HIS A 97 0.33 -5.74 -8.36
C HIS A 97 1.58 -6.18 -9.13
N ASP A 98 2.27 -7.25 -8.73
CA ASP A 98 3.40 -7.82 -9.49
C ASP A 98 2.95 -8.65 -10.70
N GLY A 99 1.65 -8.97 -10.81
CA GLY A 99 1.07 -9.72 -11.93
C GLY A 99 1.42 -11.21 -11.97
N THR A 100 2.12 -11.73 -10.96
CA THR A 100 2.61 -13.12 -10.96
C THR A 100 1.56 -14.11 -10.47
N GLN A 101 0.59 -13.65 -9.68
CA GLN A 101 -0.44 -14.48 -9.08
C GLN A 101 -1.83 -13.83 -9.11
N ALA A 102 -2.85 -14.67 -9.04
CA ALA A 102 -4.25 -14.25 -9.08
C ALA A 102 -4.67 -13.45 -7.83
N MET A 103 -5.63 -12.54 -8.00
CA MET A 103 -6.19 -11.76 -6.88
C MET A 103 -6.97 -12.62 -5.89
N ASP A 104 -7.50 -13.78 -6.29
CA ASP A 104 -8.09 -14.81 -5.43
C ASP A 104 -7.08 -15.89 -5.01
N ASN A 105 -5.77 -15.64 -5.15
CA ASN A 105 -4.79 -16.40 -4.36
C ASN A 105 -4.97 -16.06 -2.87
N ILE A 106 -5.90 -16.73 -2.21
CA ILE A 106 -6.23 -16.50 -0.80
C ILE A 106 -6.16 -17.81 -0.03
N ILE A 107 -5.54 -17.76 1.15
CA ILE A 107 -5.22 -18.90 2.01
C ILE A 107 -6.47 -19.44 2.68
N ASN A 108 -7.37 -18.55 3.10
CA ASN A 108 -8.63 -18.92 3.72
C ASN A 108 -9.79 -18.34 2.91
N ALA A 109 -10.44 -19.19 2.13
CA ALA A 109 -11.60 -18.80 1.33
C ALA A 109 -12.82 -18.49 2.22
N PRO A 110 -13.77 -17.67 1.74
CA PRO A 110 -15.05 -17.46 2.40
C PRO A 110 -15.77 -18.76 2.75
N GLY A 111 -16.41 -18.79 3.92
CA GLY A 111 -17.12 -19.97 4.42
C GLY A 111 -16.23 -20.98 5.16
N SER A 112 -16.71 -22.21 5.31
CA SER A 112 -16.02 -23.26 6.07
C SER A 112 -15.31 -24.24 5.13
N GLY A 113 -14.10 -24.67 5.51
CA GLY A 113 -13.36 -25.74 4.82
C GLY A 113 -12.53 -25.29 3.61
N GLY A 114 -12.45 -23.99 3.33
CA GLY A 114 -11.70 -23.41 2.20
C GLY A 114 -10.26 -23.01 2.53
N TYR A 115 -9.60 -23.69 3.48
CA TYR A 115 -8.20 -23.43 3.80
C TYR A 115 -7.26 -24.13 2.82
N ASP A 116 -6.38 -23.37 2.19
CA ASP A 116 -5.30 -23.83 1.34
C ASP A 116 -4.05 -22.97 1.57
N VAL A 117 -3.00 -23.56 2.13
CA VAL A 117 -1.73 -22.86 2.43
C VAL A 117 -1.06 -22.25 1.18
N THR A 118 -1.39 -22.74 -0.02
CA THR A 118 -0.88 -22.21 -1.28
C THR A 118 -1.75 -21.10 -1.87
N GLY A 119 -2.95 -20.90 -1.31
CA GLY A 119 -4.01 -20.05 -1.85
C GLY A 119 -4.41 -20.44 -3.27
N GLY A 120 -4.45 -21.73 -3.62
CA GLY A 120 -4.70 -22.17 -4.99
C GLY A 120 -3.53 -21.97 -5.97
N GLY A 121 -2.37 -21.55 -5.48
CA GLY A 121 -1.18 -21.31 -6.30
C GLY A 121 -1.33 -20.08 -7.22
N ALA A 122 -0.48 -19.96 -8.24
CA ALA A 122 -0.41 -18.75 -9.06
C ALA A 122 -1.73 -18.39 -9.76
N ASN A 123 -2.64 -19.35 -9.97
CA ASN A 123 -3.92 -19.15 -10.64
C ASN A 123 -5.10 -19.04 -9.66
N GLY A 124 -4.83 -18.92 -8.35
CA GLY A 124 -5.86 -18.68 -7.34
C GLY A 124 -6.80 -19.86 -7.11
N LEU A 125 -7.92 -19.57 -6.46
CA LEU A 125 -8.94 -20.56 -6.11
C LEU A 125 -9.96 -20.84 -7.23
N GLY A 126 -9.75 -20.23 -8.41
CA GLY A 126 -10.60 -20.44 -9.58
C GLY A 126 -11.91 -19.65 -9.53
N PHE A 127 -11.93 -18.50 -8.84
CA PHE A 127 -13.05 -17.58 -8.94
C PHE A 127 -13.23 -17.12 -10.38
N THR A 128 -14.48 -16.99 -10.82
CA THR A 128 -14.76 -16.42 -12.14
C THR A 128 -14.63 -14.91 -12.07
N TRP A 129 -13.72 -14.36 -12.87
CA TRP A 129 -13.45 -12.92 -12.89
C TRP A 129 -14.16 -12.20 -14.02
N SER A 130 -14.51 -10.94 -13.77
CA SER A 130 -15.03 -10.01 -14.78
C SER A 130 -14.35 -8.65 -14.61
N GLY A 131 -13.94 -8.05 -15.72
CA GLY A 131 -13.22 -6.77 -15.72
C GLY A 131 -12.34 -6.65 -16.95
N THR A 132 -11.93 -5.42 -17.27
CA THR A 132 -11.06 -5.14 -18.43
C THR A 132 -9.57 -5.25 -18.11
N ARG A 133 -9.22 -5.49 -16.84
CA ARG A 133 -7.84 -5.47 -16.32
C ARG A 133 -7.52 -6.72 -15.49
N VAL A 134 -8.19 -7.82 -15.82
CA VAL A 134 -8.01 -9.14 -15.21
C VAL A 134 -8.08 -10.19 -16.30
N ASP A 135 -7.23 -11.21 -16.22
CA ASP A 135 -7.31 -12.36 -17.11
C ASP A 135 -8.30 -13.42 -16.59
N VAL A 136 -8.38 -14.55 -17.30
CA VAL A 136 -9.29 -15.64 -16.93
C VAL A 136 -8.92 -16.34 -15.62
N ASP A 137 -7.65 -16.27 -15.21
CA ASP A 137 -7.13 -16.87 -13.98
C ASP A 137 -7.19 -15.88 -12.80
N GLY A 138 -7.62 -14.64 -13.00
CA GLY A 138 -7.70 -13.65 -11.92
C GLY A 138 -6.46 -12.81 -11.73
N LYS A 139 -5.47 -12.87 -12.62
CA LYS A 139 -4.26 -12.03 -12.54
C LYS A 139 -4.54 -10.65 -13.10
N MET A 140 -3.93 -9.64 -12.47
CA MET A 140 -4.06 -8.27 -12.93
C MET A 140 -3.36 -8.07 -14.28
N THR A 141 -4.03 -7.35 -15.18
CA THR A 141 -3.49 -6.99 -16.49
C THR A 141 -3.55 -5.47 -16.69
N ASN A 142 -2.65 -4.97 -17.53
CA ASN A 142 -2.65 -3.57 -17.96
C ASN A 142 -3.44 -3.40 -19.24
N THR A 143 -3.87 -2.15 -19.48
CA THR A 143 -4.39 -1.72 -20.78
C THR A 143 -3.49 -0.62 -21.34
N ALA A 144 -3.65 -0.27 -22.62
CA ALA A 144 -2.86 0.79 -23.24
C ALA A 144 -2.97 2.17 -22.54
N THR A 145 -4.06 2.41 -21.80
CA THR A 145 -4.35 3.72 -21.18
C THR A 145 -4.49 3.65 -19.66
N SER A 146 -4.27 2.50 -19.03
CA SER A 146 -4.39 2.35 -17.58
C SER A 146 -3.47 1.26 -17.05
N LEU A 147 -2.69 1.63 -16.04
CA LEU A 147 -1.82 0.75 -15.27
C LEU A 147 -2.58 0.27 -14.03
N SER A 148 -2.68 -1.05 -13.89
CA SER A 148 -3.23 -1.72 -12.70
C SER A 148 -2.24 -2.74 -12.14
N MET A 149 -1.35 -3.27 -12.98
CA MET A 149 -0.25 -4.15 -12.63
C MET A 149 1.06 -3.39 -12.84
N LEU A 150 1.93 -3.37 -11.84
CA LEU A 150 3.26 -2.74 -11.89
C LEU A 150 4.29 -3.71 -12.48
N GLY A 151 4.20 -4.98 -12.08
CA GLY A 151 5.13 -6.02 -12.49
C GLY A 151 6.33 -6.09 -11.55
N ASN A 152 7.39 -6.73 -12.03
CA ASN A 152 8.64 -6.87 -11.28
C ASN A 152 9.70 -5.81 -11.66
N ASP A 153 9.44 -4.99 -12.68
CA ASP A 153 10.29 -3.86 -13.01
C ASP A 153 9.70 -2.59 -12.40
N LEU A 154 10.33 -2.13 -11.33
CA LEU A 154 10.01 -0.91 -10.59
C LEU A 154 11.05 0.19 -10.84
N SER A 155 11.83 0.10 -11.92
CA SER A 155 12.89 1.06 -12.21
C SER A 155 12.39 2.47 -12.50
N ASN A 156 11.15 2.61 -12.96
CA ASN A 156 10.49 3.88 -13.27
C ASN A 156 9.38 4.28 -12.29
N ASP A 157 9.24 3.56 -11.18
CA ASP A 157 8.27 3.85 -10.12
C ASP A 157 8.83 4.78 -9.04
N HIS A 158 7.94 5.35 -8.22
CA HIS A 158 8.39 6.13 -7.07
C HIS A 158 9.17 5.24 -6.09
N PRO A 159 10.30 5.72 -5.56
CA PRO A 159 11.12 4.95 -4.62
C PRO A 159 10.36 4.36 -3.42
N ILE A 160 10.40 3.03 -3.32
CA ILE A 160 10.03 2.23 -2.13
C ILE A 160 11.25 1.47 -1.59
N GLY A 161 11.27 1.17 -0.30
CA GLY A 161 12.43 0.55 0.36
C GLY A 161 13.64 1.48 0.50
N ILE A 162 13.46 2.79 0.26
CA ILE A 162 14.50 3.79 0.44
C ILE A 162 14.48 4.35 1.86
N LYS A 163 15.65 4.58 2.44
CA LYS A 163 15.82 5.28 3.72
C LYS A 163 15.38 6.73 3.58
N TYR A 164 14.49 7.17 4.46
CA TYR A 164 13.95 8.52 4.39
C TYR A 164 15.02 9.59 4.64
N CYS A 165 14.94 10.70 3.89
CA CYS A 165 15.78 11.91 3.97
C CYS A 165 17.31 11.69 3.97
N GLY A 166 17.78 10.69 3.22
CA GLY A 166 19.22 10.31 3.20
C GLY A 166 19.68 9.60 4.48
N GLY A 167 18.78 9.40 5.46
CA GLY A 167 19.09 8.90 6.79
C GLY A 167 19.25 10.00 7.83
N GLY A 168 19.88 9.66 8.95
CA GLY A 168 19.96 10.51 10.15
C GLY A 168 19.04 10.01 11.26
N PRO A 169 17.70 10.14 11.13
CA PRO A 169 16.77 9.52 12.07
C PRO A 169 16.91 8.01 12.13
N THR A 170 16.95 7.46 13.34
CA THR A 170 16.94 6.01 13.60
C THR A 170 16.06 5.71 14.81
N SER A 171 15.76 4.45 15.09
CA SER A 171 15.00 4.07 16.28
C SER A 171 15.76 4.34 17.59
N ALA A 172 17.09 4.37 17.54
CA ALA A 172 17.93 4.73 18.69
C ALA A 172 18.12 6.26 18.83
N ASN A 173 17.96 7.00 17.73
CA ASN A 173 18.01 8.46 17.71
C ASN A 173 16.91 9.02 16.79
N PRO A 174 15.64 9.02 17.23
CA PRO A 174 14.51 9.38 16.37
C PRO A 174 14.50 10.84 15.93
N THR A 175 15.15 11.72 16.70
CA THR A 175 15.28 13.16 16.43
C THR A 175 16.59 13.51 15.74
N GLY A 176 17.32 12.52 15.21
CA GLY A 176 18.52 12.77 14.41
C GLY A 176 18.19 13.67 13.21
N PRO A 177 19.05 14.65 12.87
CA PRO A 177 18.79 15.51 11.72
C PRO A 177 18.84 14.69 10.42
N CYS A 178 17.99 15.05 9.46
CA CYS A 178 18.08 14.50 8.12
C CYS A 178 19.45 14.82 7.50
N VAL A 179 19.98 13.86 6.75
CA VAL A 179 21.23 14.05 5.99
C VAL A 179 20.98 14.98 4.82
N ASP A 180 19.85 14.79 4.14
CA ASP A 180 19.40 15.66 3.06
C ASP A 180 18.53 16.81 3.64
N PRO A 181 19.00 18.08 3.55
CA PRO A 181 18.27 19.24 4.06
C PRO A 181 17.03 19.60 3.24
N ASP A 182 16.87 19.06 2.03
CA ASP A 182 15.70 19.29 1.17
C ASP A 182 14.49 18.46 1.60
N PHE A 183 14.59 17.73 2.72
CA PHE A 183 13.50 16.95 3.30
C PHE A 183 12.98 17.54 4.61
N VAL A 184 11.67 17.41 4.80
CA VAL A 184 11.02 17.65 6.08
C VAL A 184 11.43 16.54 7.04
N ALA A 185 12.01 16.90 8.19
CA ALA A 185 12.37 15.93 9.23
C ALA A 185 11.12 15.17 9.71
N PRO A 186 11.19 13.83 9.90
CA PRO A 186 10.03 13.07 10.28
C PRO A 186 9.68 13.29 11.76
N SER A 187 8.40 13.39 12.05
CA SER A 187 7.84 13.20 13.39
C SER A 187 8.00 11.73 13.80
N SER A 188 8.04 11.47 15.11
CA SER A 188 8.25 10.12 15.63
C SER A 188 7.54 9.89 16.97
N GLY A 189 7.33 8.61 17.30
CA GLY A 189 6.68 8.21 18.54
C GLY A 189 6.70 6.70 18.72
N THR A 190 6.01 6.20 19.74
CA THR A 190 5.98 4.77 20.05
C THR A 190 4.55 4.23 20.00
N VAL A 191 4.34 3.13 19.28
CA VAL A 191 3.07 2.40 19.24
C VAL A 191 3.33 0.95 19.63
N ASN A 192 2.66 0.47 20.69
CA ASN A 192 2.85 -0.88 21.24
C ASN A 192 4.34 -1.22 21.52
N GLY A 193 5.11 -0.24 22.02
CA GLY A 193 6.54 -0.40 22.28
C GLY A 193 7.46 -0.28 21.06
N ASN A 194 6.91 -0.15 19.84
CA ASN A 194 7.69 0.00 18.62
C ASN A 194 7.83 1.46 18.21
N GLN A 195 9.05 1.86 17.84
CA GLN A 195 9.29 3.16 17.24
C GLN A 195 8.61 3.27 15.87
N VAL A 196 7.86 4.34 15.68
CA VAL A 196 7.19 4.71 14.42
C VAL A 196 7.56 6.12 14.01
N PHE A 197 7.44 6.39 12.70
CA PHE A 197 7.80 7.64 12.07
C PHE A 197 6.71 8.06 11.08
N TRP A 198 6.52 9.36 10.91
CA TRP A 198 5.60 9.92 9.92
C TRP A 198 6.01 11.35 9.56
N VAL A 199 5.49 11.86 8.45
CA VAL A 199 5.60 13.27 8.09
C VAL A 199 4.21 13.86 8.04
N ASP A 200 4.00 14.91 8.83
CA ASP A 200 2.70 15.55 8.95
C ASP A 200 2.31 16.18 7.62
N THR A 201 1.12 15.85 7.11
CA THR A 201 0.55 16.57 5.97
C THR A 201 -0.12 17.85 6.46
N ALA A 202 -0.09 18.93 5.67
CA ALA A 202 -0.63 20.23 6.08
C ALA A 202 -2.09 20.11 6.57
N GLY A 203 -2.28 20.16 7.89
CA GLY A 203 -3.55 19.84 8.56
C GLY A 203 -3.43 18.85 9.73
N GLY A 204 -2.27 18.20 9.92
CA GLY A 204 -2.00 17.27 11.01
C GLY A 204 -1.81 17.93 12.39
N THR A 205 -2.23 17.22 13.44
CA THR A 205 -1.93 17.55 14.84
C THR A 205 -0.50 17.13 15.19
N THR A 206 0.01 17.43 16.38
CA THR A 206 1.32 16.93 16.86
C THR A 206 1.34 15.41 17.11
N SER A 207 0.41 14.65 16.54
CA SER A 207 0.21 13.22 16.79
C SER A 207 -0.13 12.50 15.49
N ARG A 208 0.46 11.32 15.34
CA ARG A 208 0.29 10.44 14.19
C ARG A 208 -1.19 10.23 13.84
N ASN A 209 -1.55 10.54 12.59
CA ASN A 209 -2.89 10.44 12.04
C ASN A 209 -2.87 9.68 10.70
N LYS A 210 -4.05 9.32 10.17
CA LYS A 210 -4.16 8.53 8.92
C LYS A 210 -3.74 9.29 7.66
N THR A 211 -3.79 10.62 7.72
CA THR A 211 -3.47 11.52 6.61
C THR A 211 -1.99 11.86 6.52
N ASP A 212 -1.19 11.55 7.53
CA ASP A 212 0.27 11.73 7.48
C ASP A 212 0.91 10.73 6.53
N MET A 213 2.04 11.14 5.95
CA MET A 213 2.90 10.22 5.20
C MET A 213 3.56 9.26 6.18
N GLN A 214 3.10 8.01 6.20
CA GLN A 214 3.60 7.00 7.13
C GLN A 214 4.98 6.52 6.69
N LEU A 215 5.96 6.47 7.58
CA LEU A 215 7.27 5.90 7.26
C LEU A 215 7.41 4.57 7.99
N TYR A 216 7.83 3.54 7.26
CA TYR A 216 7.91 2.18 7.77
C TYR A 216 9.30 1.90 8.30
N THR A 217 9.39 1.37 9.51
CA THR A 217 10.67 1.08 10.14
C THR A 217 11.32 -0.13 9.46
N ARG A 218 12.54 0.06 8.93
CA ARG A 218 13.36 -1.01 8.33
C ARG A 218 14.77 -1.01 8.89
N LEU A 219 15.42 -2.17 8.85
CA LEU A 219 16.82 -2.33 9.25
C LEU A 219 17.74 -1.89 8.10
N PHE A 220 18.41 -0.75 8.31
CA PHE A 220 19.44 -0.19 7.43
C PHE A 220 20.84 -0.43 8.01
N ALA A 221 21.90 -0.07 7.28
CA ALA A 221 23.29 -0.18 7.78
C ALA A 221 23.53 0.59 9.09
N THR A 222 22.81 1.69 9.32
CA THR A 222 22.89 2.49 10.56
C THR A 222 21.88 2.05 11.63
N GLY A 223 21.27 0.87 11.50
CA GLY A 223 20.23 0.37 12.39
C GLY A 223 18.81 0.64 11.88
N ASN A 224 17.82 0.34 12.73
CA ASN A 224 16.40 0.52 12.39
C ASN A 224 16.09 2.00 12.15
N GLY A 225 15.46 2.34 11.03
CA GLY A 225 15.10 3.71 10.69
C GLY A 225 13.90 3.81 9.75
N PRO A 226 13.41 5.03 9.49
CA PRO A 226 12.26 5.25 8.63
C PRO A 226 12.58 4.96 7.16
N SER A 227 11.64 4.30 6.48
CA SER A 227 11.67 4.00 5.05
C SER A 227 10.39 4.46 4.36
N VAL A 228 10.53 4.91 3.12
CA VAL A 228 9.40 5.14 2.21
C VAL A 228 8.97 3.80 1.63
N GLU A 229 7.68 3.48 1.70
CA GLU A 229 7.09 2.26 1.17
C GLU A 229 5.75 2.58 0.47
N CYS A 230 5.11 1.63 -0.22
CA CYS A 230 3.82 1.88 -0.88
C CYS A 230 2.79 2.48 0.10
N GLY A 231 2.77 1.95 1.32
CA GLY A 231 1.87 2.40 2.39
C GLY A 231 2.15 3.82 2.92
N SER A 232 3.28 4.44 2.53
CA SER A 232 3.59 5.82 2.90
C SER A 232 2.60 6.80 2.30
N CYS A 233 2.28 6.60 1.02
CA CYS A 233 1.36 7.44 0.27
C CYS A 233 -0.03 6.81 0.16
N HIS A 234 -0.12 5.48 0.18
CA HIS A 234 -1.37 4.75 0.02
C HIS A 234 -1.91 4.19 1.34
N ASP A 235 -3.19 4.42 1.62
CA ASP A 235 -3.94 3.76 2.69
C ASP A 235 -5.06 2.92 2.06
N PRO A 236 -4.97 1.57 2.08
CA PRO A 236 -6.00 0.72 1.49
C PRO A 236 -7.35 0.80 2.22
N HIS A 237 -7.44 1.50 3.36
CA HIS A 237 -8.65 1.63 4.16
C HIS A 237 -9.33 3.00 4.04
N VAL A 238 -8.95 3.81 3.03
CA VAL A 238 -9.57 5.13 2.79
C VAL A 238 -10.38 5.12 1.50
N GLU A 239 -11.70 5.26 1.57
CA GLU A 239 -12.57 5.44 0.40
C GLU A 239 -12.71 6.90 -0.01
N ASN A 240 -12.90 7.76 0.99
CA ASN A 240 -13.14 9.18 0.81
C ASN A 240 -11.86 9.91 1.23
N GLY A 241 -11.04 10.27 0.25
CA GLY A 241 -9.90 11.15 0.49
C GLY A 241 -10.36 12.52 1.00
N GLN A 242 -9.47 13.28 1.64
CA GLN A 242 -9.77 14.67 2.02
C GLN A 242 -10.27 15.45 0.78
N THR A 243 -11.47 16.03 0.90
CA THR A 243 -12.12 16.80 -0.15
C THR A 243 -11.41 18.13 -0.35
N ASN A 244 -10.36 18.16 -1.17
CA ASN A 244 -10.06 19.38 -1.93
C ASN A 244 -10.92 19.32 -3.19
N THR A 245 -11.86 20.25 -3.29
CA THR A 245 -12.95 20.30 -4.26
C THR A 245 -12.48 20.16 -5.70
N GLY A 246 -13.00 19.16 -6.44
CA GLY A 246 -12.99 19.13 -7.91
C GLY A 246 -12.09 18.12 -8.62
N LEU A 247 -11.39 17.23 -7.91
CA LEU A 247 -10.57 16.14 -8.47
C LEU A 247 -11.00 14.78 -7.88
N PRO A 248 -10.61 13.62 -8.46
CA PRO A 248 -10.98 12.32 -7.90
C PRO A 248 -10.69 12.28 -6.41
N THR A 249 -11.66 11.86 -5.60
CA THR A 249 -11.50 11.69 -4.15
C THR A 249 -10.24 10.88 -3.92
N SER A 250 -9.25 11.41 -3.19
CA SER A 250 -7.92 10.78 -3.12
C SER A 250 -7.96 9.32 -2.65
N GLY A 251 -9.02 8.94 -1.91
CA GLY A 251 -9.29 7.55 -1.52
C GLY A 251 -9.71 6.59 -2.64
N GLN A 252 -10.18 7.06 -3.80
CA GLN A 252 -10.41 6.16 -4.95
C GLN A 252 -9.11 5.56 -5.49
N THR A 253 -7.99 6.26 -5.33
CA THR A 253 -6.62 5.79 -5.62
C THR A 253 -5.86 5.42 -4.34
N PHE A 254 -6.56 5.35 -3.21
CA PHE A 254 -6.00 5.14 -1.88
C PHE A 254 -4.94 6.15 -1.42
N LEU A 255 -4.79 7.29 -2.08
CA LEU A 255 -3.87 8.30 -1.58
C LEU A 255 -4.37 8.83 -0.22
N ARG A 256 -3.48 8.88 0.77
CA ARG A 256 -3.75 9.39 2.13
C ARG A 256 -4.30 10.81 2.14
N VAL A 257 -3.85 11.62 1.19
CA VAL A 257 -4.29 13.00 0.97
C VAL A 257 -4.47 13.29 -0.52
N SER A 258 -5.23 14.33 -0.85
CA SER A 258 -5.34 14.82 -2.22
C SER A 258 -3.98 15.31 -2.73
N ASN A 259 -3.55 14.86 -3.91
CA ASN A 259 -2.32 15.37 -4.53
C ASN A 259 -2.50 16.71 -5.28
N THR A 260 -3.55 17.47 -4.94
CA THR A 260 -3.75 18.83 -5.49
C THR A 260 -2.51 19.69 -5.19
N ASN A 261 -1.99 20.41 -6.18
CA ASN A 261 -0.77 21.21 -6.07
C ASN A 261 0.47 20.42 -5.57
N SER A 262 0.55 19.12 -5.88
CA SER A 262 1.64 18.23 -5.45
C SER A 262 1.75 18.07 -3.94
N ALA A 263 0.64 18.18 -3.21
CA ALA A 263 0.64 18.13 -1.75
C ALA A 263 1.21 16.83 -1.16
N VAL A 264 1.16 15.70 -1.89
CA VAL A 264 1.83 14.46 -1.45
C VAL A 264 3.35 14.63 -1.46
N CYS A 265 3.90 15.19 -2.54
CA CYS A 265 5.34 15.43 -2.68
C CYS A 265 5.83 16.48 -1.66
N LEU A 266 5.08 17.57 -1.52
CA LEU A 266 5.41 18.69 -0.64
C LEU A 266 5.18 18.37 0.85
N ALA A 267 4.62 17.21 1.18
CA ALA A 267 4.62 16.73 2.56
C ALA A 267 6.05 16.38 3.00
N CYS A 268 6.83 15.75 2.13
CA CYS A 268 8.17 15.25 2.46
C CYS A 268 9.29 16.18 1.99
N HIS A 269 9.09 16.93 0.91
CA HIS A 269 10.13 17.76 0.31
C HIS A 269 9.94 19.25 0.59
N VAL A 270 11.02 19.89 1.04
CA VAL A 270 11.14 21.34 1.16
C VAL A 270 11.41 21.93 -0.23
N LYS A 271 10.84 23.11 -0.49
CA LYS A 271 11.04 23.87 -1.73
C LYS A 271 11.99 25.03 -1.54
#